data_AF-A0A166RVR9-F1
#
_entry.id   AF-A0A166RVR9-F1
#
_cell.length_a   1.000
_cell.length_b   1.000
_cell.length_c   1.000
_cell.angle_alpha   90.00
_cell.angle_beta   90.00
_cell.angle_gamma   90.00
#
_symmetry.space_group_name_H-M   'P 1'
#
loop_
_entity.id
_entity.type
_entity.pdbx_description
1 polymer ?
#
loop_
_entity_poly.entity_id
_entity_poly.type
_entity_poly.pdbx_seq_one_letter_code
_entity_poly.pdbx_strand_id
1 'polypeptide(L)'
;MRRYLSTKSRPQSTIDTEKNSVDPDGDSERSTIGRSPTMQASDASLPPVSLKVKRLDYYYSKWSRKWKYQPTSSNTLPEMRAGPAAALEPGKEDPWAQFCFVVVRTIPQAEDQAITYKVDIKSPYLLTACKEVIQDVPGLSWNAIPLELDPQLLLTFLPKFEAHRLALNAKSHSSVEEQNIANAIGALVTYLHTDYRATLAHFSQGVRPGDDLELR
;
A
#
# COMPACT_ATOMS: atom_id res chain seq x y z
N MET A 1 -53.10 20.59 26.86
CA MET A 1 -53.10 19.77 28.10
C MET A 1 -53.98 18.54 27.89
N ARG A 2 -53.57 17.36 28.41
CA ARG A 2 -54.28 16.06 28.48
C ARG A 2 -54.43 15.29 27.13
N ARG A 3 -53.80 14.10 26.98
CA ARG A 3 -54.31 12.68 27.12
C ARG A 3 -55.24 12.27 25.95
N TYR A 4 -55.25 11.07 25.36
CA TYR A 4 -55.14 9.64 25.81
C TYR A 4 -54.51 8.77 24.67
N LEU A 5 -53.67 7.73 24.86
CA LEU A 5 -53.86 6.28 25.18
C LEU A 5 -54.57 5.38 24.12
N SER A 6 -54.21 4.06 24.12
CA SER A 6 -54.78 2.87 23.39
C SER A 6 -54.01 2.45 22.10
N THR A 7 -53.73 1.16 21.74
CA THR A 7 -53.80 -0.20 22.35
C THR A 7 -52.90 -1.19 21.55
N LYS A 8 -52.27 -2.23 22.15
CA LYS A 8 -52.55 -3.70 22.01
C LYS A 8 -53.19 -4.18 20.67
N SER A 9 -52.90 -5.35 20.07
CA SER A 9 -52.08 -6.54 20.45
C SER A 9 -51.81 -7.48 19.24
N ARG A 10 -50.89 -8.44 19.41
CA ARG A 10 -50.60 -9.62 18.55
C ARG A 10 -51.74 -10.67 18.54
N PRO A 11 -51.89 -11.47 17.47
CA PRO A 11 -52.04 -12.93 17.61
C PRO A 11 -51.12 -13.75 16.66
N GLN A 12 -51.15 -15.09 16.79
CA GLN A 12 -50.32 -16.10 16.09
C GLN A 12 -51.18 -17.37 15.84
N SER A 13 -50.77 -18.23 14.89
CA SER A 13 -51.38 -19.55 14.54
C SER A 13 -52.67 -19.44 13.68
N THR A 14 -53.10 -20.40 12.82
CA THR A 14 -52.97 -21.88 12.76
C THR A 14 -52.95 -22.42 11.29
N ILE A 15 -52.13 -23.42 10.90
CA ILE A 15 -52.39 -24.90 10.74
C ILE A 15 -53.09 -25.37 9.42
N ASP A 16 -52.30 -26.11 8.61
CA ASP A 16 -52.50 -27.34 7.78
C ASP A 16 -53.75 -27.72 6.96
N THR A 17 -53.49 -28.46 5.86
CA THR A 17 -54.19 -29.65 5.24
C THR A 17 -54.27 -29.51 3.70
N GLU A 18 -54.16 -30.51 2.80
CA GLU A 18 -53.41 -31.79 2.64
C GLU A 18 -53.75 -32.35 1.21
N LYS A 19 -53.06 -33.40 0.72
CA LYS A 19 -53.31 -34.20 -0.53
C LYS A 19 -53.04 -33.49 -1.88
N ASN A 20 -52.60 -34.16 -2.96
CA ASN A 20 -52.35 -35.59 -3.26
C ASN A 20 -51.13 -35.65 -4.24
N SER A 21 -50.42 -36.74 -4.58
CA SER A 21 -50.68 -38.20 -4.50
C SER A 21 -49.35 -38.99 -4.27
N VAL A 22 -49.36 -40.32 -4.45
CA VAL A 22 -48.20 -41.24 -4.50
C VAL A 22 -48.30 -42.03 -5.83
N ASP A 23 -47.21 -42.47 -6.49
CA ASP A 23 -46.69 -43.86 -6.53
C ASP A 23 -45.48 -43.98 -7.52
N PRO A 24 -44.71 -45.10 -7.56
CA PRO A 24 -43.24 -45.05 -7.68
C PRO A 24 -42.65 -45.78 -8.91
N ASP A 25 -41.32 -45.66 -9.13
CA ASP A 25 -40.39 -46.82 -9.25
C ASP A 25 -38.91 -46.37 -9.38
N GLY A 26 -37.96 -47.30 -9.17
CA GLY A 26 -36.61 -47.25 -9.78
C GLY A 26 -35.38 -46.98 -8.89
N ASP A 27 -34.60 -48.03 -8.62
CA ASP A 27 -33.26 -47.97 -8.02
C ASP A 27 -32.22 -47.26 -8.90
N SER A 28 -31.29 -46.50 -8.28
CA SER A 28 -29.87 -46.46 -8.68
C SER A 28 -28.97 -45.71 -7.69
N GLU A 29 -27.97 -46.41 -7.16
CA GLU A 29 -26.87 -45.83 -6.41
C GLU A 29 -25.93 -45.02 -7.32
N ARG A 30 -25.68 -43.73 -7.03
CA ARG A 30 -24.32 -43.18 -7.22
C ARG A 30 -24.02 -41.92 -6.42
N SER A 31 -23.07 -42.05 -5.49
CA SER A 31 -22.34 -40.93 -4.91
C SER A 31 -21.73 -40.05 -6.00
N THR A 32 -22.09 -38.76 -6.02
CA THR A 32 -21.40 -37.74 -6.82
C THR A 32 -21.02 -36.58 -5.91
N ILE A 33 -19.70 -36.44 -5.72
CA ILE A 33 -19.07 -35.48 -4.81
C ILE A 33 -19.43 -34.06 -5.24
N GLY A 34 -19.81 -33.21 -4.26
CA GLY A 34 -20.12 -31.81 -4.48
C GLY A 34 -18.95 -31.06 -5.13
N ARG A 35 -19.13 -30.66 -6.40
CA ARG A 35 -18.16 -29.87 -7.14
C ARG A 35 -18.22 -28.42 -6.66
N SER A 36 -17.38 -28.07 -5.69
CA SER A 36 -17.17 -26.69 -5.27
C SER A 36 -16.89 -25.80 -6.49
N PRO A 37 -17.48 -24.58 -6.57
CA PRO A 37 -17.20 -23.68 -7.67
C PRO A 37 -15.74 -23.23 -7.57
N THR A 38 -14.92 -23.61 -8.54
CA THR A 38 -13.58 -23.06 -8.74
C THR A 38 -13.72 -21.54 -8.85
N MET A 39 -13.22 -20.80 -7.87
CA MET A 39 -13.24 -19.35 -7.93
C MET A 39 -12.37 -18.89 -9.08
N GLN A 40 -13.03 -18.43 -10.14
CA GLN A 40 -12.43 -17.84 -11.31
C GLN A 40 -11.71 -16.56 -10.86
N ALA A 41 -10.37 -16.59 -10.85
CA ALA A 41 -9.57 -15.41 -10.62
C ALA A 41 -9.94 -14.36 -11.67
N SER A 42 -10.54 -13.27 -11.23
CA SER A 42 -10.86 -12.14 -12.09
C SER A 42 -9.54 -11.51 -12.55
N ASP A 43 -9.26 -11.65 -13.85
CA ASP A 43 -8.15 -10.99 -14.54
C ASP A 43 -8.40 -9.48 -14.59
N ALA A 44 -8.17 -8.84 -13.44
CA ALA A 44 -8.34 -7.40 -13.25
C ALA A 44 -7.14 -6.68 -13.86
N SER A 45 -7.29 -6.29 -15.12
CA SER A 45 -6.29 -5.51 -15.87
C SER A 45 -5.68 -4.41 -14.99
N LEU A 46 -4.37 -4.48 -14.79
CA LEU A 46 -3.65 -3.61 -13.86
C LEU A 46 -3.78 -2.13 -14.27
N PRO A 47 -3.91 -1.21 -13.29
CA PRO A 47 -4.10 0.21 -13.59
C PRO A 47 -2.88 0.80 -14.32
N PRO A 48 -3.04 1.86 -15.13
CA PRO A 48 -1.91 2.53 -15.79
C PRO A 48 -0.83 2.96 -14.79
N VAL A 49 0.45 2.74 -15.13
CA VAL A 49 1.56 3.08 -14.22
C VAL A 49 1.64 4.59 -13.97
N SER A 50 1.57 4.97 -12.71
CA SER A 50 1.91 6.33 -12.27
C SER A 50 3.34 6.34 -11.77
N LEU A 51 4.16 7.26 -12.31
CA LEU A 51 5.53 7.52 -11.86
C LEU A 51 5.63 8.79 -10.99
N LYS A 52 4.49 9.39 -10.64
CA LYS A 52 4.43 10.64 -9.86
C LYS A 52 4.84 10.37 -8.41
N VAL A 53 5.75 11.16 -7.86
CA VAL A 53 6.12 11.11 -6.45
C VAL A 53 5.53 12.30 -5.71
N LYS A 54 4.79 12.04 -4.62
CA LYS A 54 4.30 13.11 -3.72
C LYS A 54 5.26 13.26 -2.54
N ARG A 55 5.54 14.51 -2.11
CA ARG A 55 6.25 14.81 -0.85
C ARG A 55 5.31 15.58 0.08
N LEU A 56 5.21 15.14 1.32
CA LEU A 56 4.34 15.70 2.35
C LEU A 56 5.09 15.84 3.68
N ASP A 57 4.73 16.87 4.44
CA ASP A 57 5.01 16.98 5.87
C ASP A 57 3.78 16.56 6.66
N TYR A 58 3.95 15.64 7.61
CA TYR A 58 2.97 15.27 8.61
C TYR A 58 3.33 15.99 9.91
N TYR A 59 2.46 16.90 10.36
CA TYR A 59 2.76 17.81 11.48
C TYR A 59 1.54 17.99 12.39
N TYR A 60 1.79 18.30 13.66
CA TYR A 60 0.73 18.57 14.62
C TYR A 60 0.30 20.04 14.59
N SER A 61 -0.95 20.30 14.20
CA SER A 61 -1.51 21.65 14.18
C SER A 61 -2.02 22.03 15.57
N LYS A 62 -1.26 22.87 16.30
CA LYS A 62 -1.59 23.35 17.66
C LYS A 62 -3.00 23.98 17.75
N TRP A 63 -3.44 24.69 16.71
CA TRP A 63 -4.79 25.28 16.64
C TRP A 63 -5.90 24.23 16.66
N SER A 64 -5.87 23.28 15.71
CA SER A 64 -6.92 22.25 15.59
C SER A 64 -6.70 21.03 16.48
N ARG A 65 -5.61 21.00 17.25
CA ARG A 65 -5.16 19.87 18.10
C ARG A 65 -5.15 18.52 17.38
N LYS A 66 -4.79 18.53 16.09
CA LYS A 66 -4.81 17.37 15.20
C LYS A 66 -3.59 17.36 14.31
N TRP A 67 -3.12 16.16 13.99
CA TRP A 67 -2.14 15.96 12.92
C TRP A 67 -2.74 16.30 11.55
N LYS A 68 -1.91 16.83 10.66
CA LYS A 68 -2.28 17.25 9.30
C LYS A 68 -1.14 16.95 8.33
N TYR A 69 -1.52 16.76 7.07
CA TYR A 69 -0.59 16.70 5.95
C TYR A 69 -0.53 18.04 5.22
N GLN A 70 0.66 18.45 4.79
CA GLN A 70 0.87 19.58 3.88
C GLN A 70 1.99 19.26 2.88
N PRO A 71 2.06 19.91 1.70
CA PRO A 71 3.22 19.77 0.81
C PRO A 71 4.51 20.32 1.46
N THR A 72 5.61 19.58 1.37
CA THR A 72 6.92 19.91 1.97
C THR A 72 7.53 21.25 1.50
N SER A 73 7.09 21.80 0.36
CA SER A 73 7.53 23.09 -0.20
C SER A 73 6.56 24.26 0.06
N SER A 74 5.67 24.12 1.04
CA SER A 74 4.56 25.05 1.28
C SER A 74 4.98 26.33 2.04
N ASN A 75 5.28 27.41 1.31
CA ASN A 75 5.39 28.77 1.87
C ASN A 75 4.03 29.42 2.26
N THR A 76 2.90 28.70 2.15
CA THR A 76 1.57 29.23 2.46
C THR A 76 1.20 29.03 3.93
N LEU A 77 0.69 30.09 4.59
CA LEU A 77 0.19 30.05 5.96
C LEU A 77 -0.80 28.89 6.19
N PRO A 78 -0.76 28.19 7.35
CA PRO A 78 -1.60 27.02 7.64
C PRO A 78 -3.12 27.26 7.55
N GLU A 79 -3.54 28.52 7.58
CA GLU A 79 -4.91 28.98 7.74
C GLU A 79 -5.70 29.04 6.41
N MET A 80 -5.02 29.17 5.27
CA MET A 80 -5.65 29.26 3.95
C MET A 80 -5.87 27.89 3.27
N ARG A 81 -5.44 26.78 3.88
CA ARG A 81 -5.73 25.43 3.37
C ARG A 81 -6.76 24.70 4.22
N ALA A 82 -8.02 24.85 3.82
CA ALA A 82 -8.98 23.75 3.86
C ALA A 82 -8.60 22.67 2.81
N GLY A 83 -7.37 22.15 2.90
CA GLY A 83 -6.92 20.95 2.19
C GLY A 83 -7.25 19.70 3.01
N PRO A 84 -7.38 18.52 2.40
CA PRO A 84 -7.97 17.36 3.07
C PRO A 84 -7.15 16.92 4.28
N ALA A 85 -7.66 17.19 5.48
CA ALA A 85 -7.29 16.50 6.72
C ALA A 85 -7.90 15.08 6.75
N ALA A 86 -7.82 14.38 5.61
CA ALA A 86 -8.47 13.12 5.31
C ALA A 86 -7.53 12.29 4.44
N ALA A 87 -6.57 11.65 5.09
CA ALA A 87 -5.92 10.45 4.59
C ALA A 87 -5.78 9.50 5.79
N LEU A 88 -5.99 8.21 5.55
CA LEU A 88 -5.84 7.11 6.51
C LEU A 88 -6.91 6.99 7.62
N GLU A 89 -8.00 7.79 7.60
CA GLU A 89 -9.21 7.44 8.34
C GLU A 89 -9.87 6.20 7.70
N PRO A 90 -10.17 5.12 8.45
CA PRO A 90 -10.75 3.90 7.89
C PRO A 90 -12.05 4.18 7.13
N GLY A 91 -12.11 3.74 5.87
CA GLY A 91 -13.29 3.91 5.01
C GLY A 91 -13.35 5.21 4.19
N LYS A 92 -12.29 6.04 4.17
CA LYS A 92 -12.13 7.11 3.18
C LYS A 92 -11.18 6.72 2.05
N GLU A 93 -11.49 7.16 0.85
CA GLU A 93 -10.62 7.03 -0.32
C GLU A 93 -9.28 7.76 -0.10
N ASP A 94 -8.17 7.13 -0.47
CA ASP A 94 -6.83 7.71 -0.35
C ASP A 94 -6.62 8.79 -1.43
N PRO A 95 -6.49 10.09 -1.07
CA PRO A 95 -6.31 11.18 -2.04
C PRO A 95 -4.99 11.09 -2.83
N TRP A 96 -4.09 10.17 -2.45
CA TRP A 96 -2.81 9.94 -3.11
C TRP A 96 -2.68 8.55 -3.77
N ALA A 97 -3.79 7.80 -3.91
CA ALA A 97 -3.79 6.51 -4.63
C ALA A 97 -3.24 6.60 -6.07
N GLN A 98 -3.37 7.76 -6.72
CA GLN A 98 -2.87 8.02 -8.08
C GLN A 98 -1.35 8.27 -8.21
N PHE A 99 -0.57 8.19 -7.13
CA PHE A 99 0.89 8.39 -7.15
C PHE A 99 1.62 7.05 -7.25
N CYS A 100 2.92 7.07 -7.57
CA CYS A 100 3.78 5.90 -7.48
C CYS A 100 4.01 5.52 -6.01
N PHE A 101 4.40 6.54 -5.24
CA PHE A 101 4.58 6.52 -3.80
C PHE A 101 4.48 7.94 -3.23
N VAL A 102 4.28 8.01 -1.91
CA VAL A 102 4.26 9.26 -1.14
C VAL A 102 5.41 9.23 -0.13
N VAL A 103 6.25 10.26 -0.13
CA VAL A 103 7.27 10.46 0.91
C VAL A 103 6.68 11.35 1.99
N VAL A 104 6.59 10.83 3.21
CA VAL A 104 6.02 11.51 4.37
C VAL A 104 7.15 11.86 5.35
N ARG A 105 7.36 13.15 5.58
CA ARG A 105 8.27 13.71 6.59
C ARG A 105 7.47 14.02 7.86
N THR A 106 7.69 13.29 8.94
CA THR A 106 7.01 13.58 10.22
C THR A 106 7.79 14.62 11.00
N ILE A 107 7.14 15.75 11.27
CA ILE A 107 7.66 16.82 12.13
C ILE A 107 7.19 16.53 13.56
N PRO A 108 8.09 16.26 14.51
CA PRO A 108 7.71 15.93 15.87
C PRO A 108 7.10 17.14 16.61
N GLN A 109 6.38 16.85 17.70
CA GLN A 109 5.79 17.89 18.57
C GLN A 109 6.80 18.48 19.56
N ALA A 110 7.80 17.68 19.95
CA ALA A 110 8.83 18.04 20.91
C ALA A 110 10.15 18.28 20.16
N GLU A 111 10.89 19.31 20.56
CA GLU A 111 12.07 19.82 19.85
C GLU A 111 13.31 18.92 20.04
N ASP A 112 13.27 18.00 21.00
CA ASP A 112 14.29 16.99 21.28
C ASP A 112 14.19 15.74 20.38
N GLN A 113 13.06 15.57 19.66
CA GLN A 113 12.85 14.43 18.78
C GLN A 113 13.34 14.71 17.37
N ALA A 114 13.88 13.67 16.71
CA ALA A 114 14.32 13.75 15.33
C ALA A 114 13.13 13.73 14.34
N ILE A 115 13.27 14.45 13.23
CA ILE A 115 12.39 14.32 12.07
C ILE A 115 12.55 12.92 11.48
N THR A 116 11.44 12.21 11.28
CA THR A 116 11.43 10.88 10.65
C THR A 116 10.83 10.93 9.24
N TYR A 117 11.15 9.92 8.43
CA TYR A 117 10.68 9.80 7.05
C TYR A 117 10.09 8.42 6.80
N LYS A 118 9.01 8.36 6.02
CA LYS A 118 8.38 7.12 5.55
C LYS A 118 8.08 7.23 4.06
N VAL A 119 7.99 6.08 3.40
CA VAL A 119 7.62 5.95 1.98
C VAL A 119 6.39 5.06 1.86
N ASP A 120 5.23 5.69 1.61
CA ASP A 120 3.98 4.99 1.39
C ASP A 120 3.94 4.48 -0.05
N ILE A 121 3.91 3.15 -0.24
CA ILE A 121 3.81 2.55 -1.57
C ILE A 121 2.34 2.59 -2.03
N LYS A 122 2.11 3.10 -3.25
CA LYS A 122 0.76 3.26 -3.84
C LYS A 122 0.60 2.49 -5.15
N SER A 123 1.63 2.51 -6.01
CA SER A 123 1.63 1.77 -7.28
C SER A 123 1.71 0.25 -7.04
N PRO A 124 0.82 -0.56 -7.65
CA PRO A 124 0.89 -2.02 -7.55
C PRO A 124 2.17 -2.58 -8.18
N TYR A 125 2.67 -1.97 -9.26
CA TYR A 125 3.95 -2.36 -9.87
C TYR A 125 5.15 -2.14 -8.93
N LEU A 126 5.12 -1.06 -8.14
CA LEU A 126 6.15 -0.81 -7.14
C LEU A 126 6.00 -1.76 -5.94
N LEU A 127 4.77 -2.10 -5.55
CA LEU A 127 4.51 -3.12 -4.52
C LEU A 127 5.07 -4.48 -4.93
N THR A 128 4.85 -4.90 -6.18
CA THR A 128 5.44 -6.13 -6.74
C THR A 128 6.97 -6.08 -6.71
N ALA A 129 7.58 -5.01 -7.21
CA ALA A 129 9.04 -4.82 -7.16
C ALA A 129 9.60 -4.89 -5.73
N CYS A 130 8.95 -4.23 -4.77
CA CYS A 130 9.36 -4.27 -3.37
C CYS A 130 9.25 -5.68 -2.79
N LYS A 131 8.18 -6.43 -3.07
CA LYS A 131 8.03 -7.83 -2.65
C LYS A 131 9.13 -8.73 -3.22
N GLU A 132 9.44 -8.62 -4.51
CA GLU A 132 10.46 -9.45 -5.18
C GLU A 132 11.89 -9.14 -4.68
N VAL A 133 12.19 -7.87 -4.47
CA VAL A 133 13.55 -7.40 -4.10
C VAL A 133 13.83 -7.49 -2.60
N ILE A 134 12.87 -7.10 -1.76
CA ILE A 134 13.01 -7.06 -0.29
C ILE A 134 12.64 -8.41 0.34
N GLN A 135 11.67 -9.14 -0.26
CA GLN A 135 11.18 -10.43 0.23
C GLN A 135 10.60 -10.31 1.64
N ASP A 136 10.72 -11.34 2.48
CA ASP A 136 10.22 -11.31 3.85
C ASP A 136 11.27 -10.76 4.81
N VAL A 137 10.90 -9.71 5.54
CA VAL A 137 11.73 -9.05 6.56
C VAL A 137 10.94 -8.99 7.88
N PRO A 138 11.53 -9.38 9.02
CA PRO A 138 10.83 -9.33 10.32
C PRO A 138 10.26 -7.94 10.63
N GLY A 139 8.97 -7.90 11.00
CA GLY A 139 8.25 -6.65 11.30
C GLY A 139 7.63 -5.94 10.10
N LEU A 140 7.92 -6.35 8.86
CA LEU A 140 7.24 -5.84 7.66
C LEU A 140 6.01 -6.69 7.30
N SER A 141 4.87 -6.04 7.09
CA SER A 141 3.67 -6.68 6.55
C SER A 141 3.31 -6.11 5.18
N TRP A 142 3.47 -6.91 4.14
CA TRP A 142 3.12 -6.55 2.76
C TRP A 142 1.63 -6.27 2.51
N ASN A 143 0.78 -6.62 3.48
CA ASN A 143 -0.67 -6.40 3.45
C ASN A 143 -1.10 -5.22 4.36
N ALA A 144 -0.15 -4.44 4.88
CA ALA A 144 -0.45 -3.22 5.62
C ALA A 144 -1.14 -2.18 4.73
N ILE A 145 -2.13 -1.48 5.28
CA ILE A 145 -2.85 -0.39 4.63
C ILE A 145 -2.80 0.82 5.57
N PRO A 146 -1.97 1.84 5.29
CA PRO A 146 -1.03 1.94 4.17
C PRO A 146 0.21 1.04 4.35
N LEU A 147 0.86 0.68 3.23
CA LEU A 147 2.19 0.08 3.27
C LEU A 147 3.24 1.17 3.35
N GLU A 148 3.72 1.44 4.56
CA GLU A 148 4.79 2.40 4.84
C GLU A 148 6.14 1.67 4.95
N LEU A 149 7.13 2.10 4.17
CA LEU A 149 8.51 1.58 4.23
C LEU A 149 9.47 2.62 4.81
N ASP A 150 10.46 2.15 5.58
CA ASP A 150 11.56 2.98 6.06
C ASP A 150 12.55 3.26 4.90
N PRO A 151 12.95 4.52 4.64
CA PRO A 151 14.00 4.83 3.68
C PRO A 151 15.32 4.10 3.91
N GLN A 152 15.71 3.77 5.15
CA GLN A 152 16.92 3.00 5.44
C GLN A 152 16.82 1.55 4.97
N LEU A 153 15.63 0.94 5.07
CA LEU A 153 15.36 -0.37 4.47
C LEU A 153 15.48 -0.28 2.95
N LEU A 154 14.90 0.75 2.33
CA LEU A 154 14.97 0.97 0.89
C LEU A 154 16.41 1.21 0.38
N LEU A 155 17.22 1.96 1.14
CA LEU A 155 18.65 2.17 0.86
C LEU A 155 19.45 0.86 0.99
N THR A 156 19.17 0.04 2.00
CA THR A 156 19.83 -1.26 2.21
C THR A 156 19.65 -2.20 1.00
N PHE A 157 18.49 -2.11 0.33
CA PHE A 157 18.17 -2.91 -0.86
C PHE A 157 18.41 -2.17 -2.19
N LEU A 158 18.92 -0.94 -2.18
CA LEU A 158 19.11 -0.11 -3.39
C LEU A 158 19.90 -0.83 -4.50
N PRO A 159 21.05 -1.50 -4.24
CA PRO A 159 21.78 -2.22 -5.31
C PRO A 159 20.97 -3.36 -5.94
N LYS A 160 20.09 -4.01 -5.17
CA LYS A 160 19.19 -5.06 -5.67
C LYS A 160 18.07 -4.47 -6.53
N PHE A 161 17.51 -3.31 -6.15
CA PHE A 161 16.55 -2.58 -6.99
C PHE A 161 17.18 -2.17 -8.33
N GLU A 162 18.42 -1.69 -8.33
CA GLU A 162 19.15 -1.32 -9.54
C GLU A 162 19.41 -2.54 -10.44
N ALA A 163 19.91 -3.64 -9.87
CA ALA A 163 20.15 -4.89 -10.58
C ALA A 163 18.85 -5.48 -11.17
N HIS A 164 17.76 -5.47 -10.40
CA HIS A 164 16.46 -5.96 -10.86
C HIS A 164 15.89 -5.09 -12.00
N ARG A 165 15.97 -3.75 -11.90
CA ARG A 165 15.60 -2.84 -13.00
C ARG A 165 16.44 -3.09 -14.26
N LEU A 166 17.74 -3.32 -14.11
CA LEU A 166 18.65 -3.63 -15.23
C LEU A 166 18.27 -4.98 -15.86
N ALA A 167 18.01 -6.02 -15.06
CA ALA A 167 17.60 -7.33 -15.53
C ALA A 167 16.25 -7.30 -16.28
N LEU A 168 15.29 -6.47 -15.85
CA LEU A 168 14.04 -6.24 -16.58
C LEU A 168 14.29 -5.55 -17.92
N ASN A 169 15.06 -4.45 -17.93
CA ASN A 169 15.37 -3.70 -19.16
C ASN A 169 16.25 -4.48 -20.16
N ALA A 170 16.97 -5.52 -19.71
CA ALA A 170 17.80 -6.37 -20.57
C ALA A 170 17.00 -7.46 -21.34
N LYS A 171 15.71 -7.64 -21.04
CA LYS A 171 14.86 -8.65 -21.71
C LYS A 171 14.47 -8.18 -23.11
N SER A 172 14.90 -8.91 -24.14
CA SER A 172 14.57 -8.64 -25.56
C SER A 172 13.07 -8.60 -25.86
N HIS A 173 12.25 -9.27 -25.03
CA HIS A 173 10.79 -9.34 -25.14
C HIS A 173 10.13 -9.05 -23.79
N SER A 174 10.50 -7.94 -23.15
CA SER A 174 9.87 -7.45 -21.91
C SER A 174 8.36 -7.22 -22.11
N SER A 175 7.56 -7.68 -21.15
CA SER A 175 6.12 -7.41 -21.11
C SER A 175 5.82 -5.95 -20.74
N VAL A 176 4.59 -5.49 -21.02
CA VAL A 176 4.14 -4.15 -20.60
C VAL A 176 4.17 -4.00 -19.07
N GLU A 177 3.85 -5.07 -18.33
CA GLU A 177 3.93 -5.11 -16.88
C GLU A 177 5.38 -5.03 -16.39
N GLU A 178 6.29 -5.82 -16.97
CA GLU A 178 7.72 -5.79 -16.64
C GLU A 178 8.33 -4.39 -16.90
N GLN A 179 7.93 -3.72 -17.98
CA GLN A 179 8.33 -2.35 -18.26
C GLN A 179 7.75 -1.35 -17.24
N ASN A 180 6.50 -1.54 -16.80
CA ASN A 180 5.87 -0.71 -15.76
C ASN A 180 6.56 -0.90 -14.40
N ILE A 181 6.95 -2.13 -14.06
CA ILE A 181 7.76 -2.46 -12.87
C ILE A 181 9.13 -1.77 -12.97
N ALA A 182 9.85 -1.92 -14.08
CA ALA A 182 11.15 -1.28 -14.29
C ALA A 182 11.08 0.26 -14.19
N ASN A 183 10.01 0.87 -14.73
CA ASN A 183 9.76 2.30 -14.65
C ASN A 183 9.46 2.76 -13.21
N ALA A 184 8.65 2.00 -12.46
CA ALA A 184 8.32 2.29 -11.07
C ALA A 184 9.56 2.18 -10.16
N ILE A 185 10.40 1.16 -10.34
CA ILE A 185 11.70 1.05 -9.68
C ILE A 185 12.60 2.23 -10.06
N GLY A 186 12.57 2.66 -11.33
CA GLY A 186 13.30 3.85 -11.79
C GLY A 186 12.94 5.11 -11.01
N ALA A 187 11.66 5.33 -10.70
CA ALA A 187 11.21 6.45 -9.87
C ALA A 187 11.71 6.34 -8.42
N LEU A 188 11.65 5.14 -7.82
CA LEU A 188 12.18 4.88 -6.47
C LEU A 188 13.69 5.10 -6.38
N VAL A 189 14.47 4.50 -7.29
CA VAL A 189 15.93 4.64 -7.37
C VAL A 189 16.34 6.10 -7.57
N THR A 190 15.63 6.84 -8.43
CA THR A 190 15.89 8.28 -8.64
C THR A 190 15.65 9.09 -7.36
N TYR A 191 14.59 8.80 -6.61
CA TYR A 191 14.33 9.43 -5.31
C TYR A 191 15.44 9.12 -4.29
N LEU A 192 15.82 7.85 -4.14
CA LEU A 192 16.86 7.44 -3.19
C LEU A 192 18.20 8.12 -3.50
N HIS A 193 18.64 8.11 -4.75
CA HIS A 193 19.87 8.81 -5.17
C HIS A 193 19.79 10.33 -4.99
N THR A 194 18.64 10.96 -5.22
CA THR A 194 18.51 12.43 -5.15
C THR A 194 18.45 12.93 -3.71
N ASP A 195 17.55 12.34 -2.91
CA ASP A 195 17.19 12.81 -1.57
C ASP A 195 18.18 12.29 -0.51
N TYR A 196 18.82 11.11 -0.72
CA TYR A 196 19.81 10.51 0.19
C TYR A 196 21.25 10.52 -0.35
N ARG A 197 21.57 11.37 -1.35
CA ARG A 197 22.94 11.48 -1.91
C ARG A 197 24.05 11.62 -0.88
N ALA A 198 23.79 12.34 0.22
CA ALA A 198 24.77 12.56 1.29
C ALA A 198 25.01 11.27 2.08
N THR A 199 23.94 10.54 2.43
CA THR A 199 24.00 9.22 3.06
C THR A 199 24.75 8.22 2.18
N LEU A 200 24.47 8.21 0.87
CA LEU A 200 25.16 7.34 -0.10
C LEU A 200 26.65 7.67 -0.26
N ALA A 201 27.02 8.96 -0.23
CA ALA A 201 28.42 9.38 -0.29
C ALA A 201 29.25 8.90 0.91
N HIS A 202 28.65 8.71 2.10
CA HIS A 202 29.36 8.13 3.24
C HIS A 202 29.68 6.65 3.05
N PHE A 203 28.82 5.89 2.36
CA PHE A 203 29.08 4.47 2.08
C PHE A 203 30.17 4.26 1.02
N SER A 204 30.25 5.11 0.00
CA SER A 204 31.30 4.99 -1.03
C SER A 204 32.70 5.38 -0.53
N GLN A 205 32.80 6.27 0.46
CA GLN A 205 34.07 6.66 1.09
C GLN A 205 34.69 5.57 1.97
N GLY A 206 33.96 4.49 2.28
CA GLY A 206 34.46 3.34 3.05
C GLY A 206 35.35 2.38 2.23
N VAL A 207 35.27 2.40 0.90
CA VAL A 207 36.07 1.52 0.04
C VAL A 207 37.40 2.20 -0.30
N ARG A 208 38.43 1.96 0.53
CA ARG A 208 39.80 2.30 0.19
C ARG A 208 40.40 1.22 -0.71
N PRO A 209 40.83 1.52 -1.94
CA PRO A 209 41.73 0.63 -2.67
C PRO A 209 43.12 0.74 -2.03
N GLY A 210 43.48 -0.22 -1.18
CA GLY A 210 44.71 -0.13 -0.39
C GLY A 210 45.22 -1.41 0.29
N ASP A 211 44.40 -2.46 0.40
CA ASP A 211 44.81 -3.74 1.01
C ASP A 211 45.24 -4.79 -0.03
N ASP A 212 46.09 -4.36 -0.97
CA ASP A 212 46.95 -5.23 -1.78
C ASP A 212 48.41 -4.81 -1.52
N LEU A 213 48.96 -5.22 -0.37
CA LEU A 213 50.40 -5.24 -0.14
C LEU A 213 50.91 -6.68 -0.07
N GLU A 214 51.98 -6.91 -0.82
CA GLU A 214 52.69 -8.19 -0.96
C GLU A 214 52.88 -8.95 0.36
N LEU A 215 52.60 -10.26 0.33
CA LEU A 215 53.42 -11.23 1.05
C LEU A 215 54.01 -12.20 0.03
N ARG A 216 55.34 -12.16 -0.07
CA ARG A 216 56.20 -13.15 -0.72
C ARG A 216 56.45 -14.32 0.22
#